data_AF-A0A959FLF8-F1
#
_entry.id   AF-A0A959FLF8-F1
#
_cell.length_a   1.000
_cell.length_b   1.000
_cell.length_c   1.000
_cell.angle_alpha   90.00
_cell.angle_beta   90.00
_cell.angle_gamma   90.00
#
_symmetry.space_group_name_H-M   'P 1'
#
loop_
_entity.id
_entity.type
_entity.pdbx_description
1 polymer ?
#
loop_
_entity_poly.entity_id
_entity_poly.type
_entity_poly.pdbx_seq_one_letter_code
_entity_poly.pdbx_strand_id
1 'polypeptide(L)' 'PTPDDFRLLIDLAAEGVIVPAIDRTYRLAEIPEAHRRAETGRKKGNLVVVPALG' A
#
# COMPACT_ATOMS: atom_id res chain seq x y z
N PRO A 1 3.00 -15.61 -10.66
CA PRO A 1 1.93 -14.65 -10.99
C PRO A 1 2.07 -14.21 -12.45
N THR A 2 0.97 -14.27 -13.19
CA THR A 2 0.84 -13.78 -14.57
C THR A 2 0.27 -12.36 -14.55
N PRO A 3 0.33 -11.61 -15.67
CA PRO A 3 -0.39 -10.35 -15.79
C PRO A 3 -1.90 -10.47 -15.50
N ASP A 4 -2.51 -11.61 -15.83
CA ASP A 4 -3.95 -11.84 -15.63
C ASP A 4 -4.31 -12.02 -14.15
N ASP A 5 -3.40 -12.56 -13.34
CA ASP A 5 -3.59 -12.63 -11.89
C ASP A 5 -3.72 -11.22 -11.28
N PHE A 6 -2.95 -10.25 -11.79
CA PHE A 6 -3.04 -8.85 -11.33
C PHE A 6 -4.28 -8.14 -11.85
N ARG A 7 -4.70 -8.42 -13.10
CA ARG A 7 -5.96 -7.86 -13.65
C ARG A 7 -7.14 -8.27 -12.79
N LEU A 8 -7.23 -9.56 -12.46
CA LEU A 8 -8.27 -10.07 -11.56
C LEU A 8 -8.27 -9.34 -10.21
N LEU A 9 -7.10 -9.15 -9.59
CA LEU A 9 -7.00 -8.43 -8.31
C LEU A 9 -7.42 -6.95 -8.42
N ILE A 10 -7.14 -6.30 -9.54
CA ILE A 10 -7.56 -4.91 -9.80
C ILE A 10 -9.08 -4.83 -9.94
N ASP A 11 -9.69 -5.73 -10.70
CA ASP A 11 -11.15 -5.76 -10.91
C ASP A 11 -11.88 -5.98 -9.58
N LEU A 12 -11.42 -6.96 -8.78
CA LEU A 12 -11.98 -7.23 -7.45
C LEU A 12 -11.80 -6.05 -6.48
N ALA A 13 -10.72 -5.28 -6.60
CA ALA A 13 -10.52 -4.08 -5.80
C ALA A 13 -11.41 -2.92 -6.26
N ALA A 14 -11.61 -2.76 -7.58
CA ALA A 14 -12.50 -1.74 -8.15
C ALA A 14 -13.97 -1.99 -7.79
N GLU A 15 -14.38 -3.25 -7.71
CA GLU A 15 -15.72 -3.66 -7.25
C GLU A 15 -15.90 -3.59 -5.72
N GLY A 16 -14.81 -3.33 -4.96
CA GLY A 16 -14.84 -3.28 -3.50
C GLY A 16 -14.91 -4.65 -2.81
N VAL A 17 -14.79 -5.75 -3.56
CA VAL A 17 -14.74 -7.13 -3.03
C VAL A 17 -13.46 -7.35 -2.23
N ILE A 18 -12.34 -6.82 -2.72
CA ILE A 18 -11.08 -6.75 -1.98
C ILE A 18 -10.83 -5.30 -1.56
N VAL A 19 -10.77 -5.06 -0.25
CA VAL A 19 -10.37 -3.76 0.31
C VAL A 19 -8.93 -3.85 0.79
N PRO A 20 -7.97 -3.13 0.18
CA PRO A 20 -6.60 -3.11 0.66
C PRO A 20 -6.53 -2.57 2.09
N ALA A 21 -5.97 -3.35 3.01
CA ALA A 21 -5.71 -2.88 4.37
C ALA A 21 -4.51 -1.92 4.36
N ILE A 22 -4.77 -0.62 4.51
CA ILE A 22 -3.74 0.42 4.58
C ILE A 22 -3.57 0.82 6.05
N ASP A 23 -2.37 0.59 6.61
CA ASP A 23 -2.01 1.01 7.97
C ASP A 23 -1.72 2.51 8.03
N ARG A 24 -0.94 3.01 7.06
CA ARG A 24 -0.57 4.42 6.98
C ARG A 24 -0.07 4.79 5.59
N THR A 25 -0.29 6.05 5.22
CA THR A 25 0.28 6.68 4.02
C THR A 25 1.33 7.70 4.41
N TYR A 26 2.46 7.70 3.70
CA TYR A 26 3.58 8.63 3.85
C TYR A 26 3.84 9.35 2.54
N ARG A 27 4.36 10.57 2.60
CA ARG A 27 4.94 11.24 1.44
C ARG A 27 6.32 10.65 1.14
N LEU A 28 6.78 10.81 -0.10
CA LEU A 28 8.13 10.39 -0.51
C LEU A 28 9.23 10.97 0.38
N ALA A 29 9.09 12.21 0.84
CA ALA A 29 10.03 12.84 1.78
C ALA A 29 10.09 12.16 3.16
N GLU A 30 9.12 11.30 3.48
CA GLU A 30 8.97 10.63 4.77
C GLU A 30 9.42 9.15 4.71
N ILE A 31 10.09 8.72 3.62
CA ILE A 31 10.66 7.36 3.48
C ILE A 31 11.42 6.89 4.73
N PRO A 32 12.29 7.70 5.38
CA PRO A 32 12.99 7.25 6.58
C PRO A 32 12.05 6.86 7.73
N GLU A 33 10.93 7.57 7.90
CA GLU A 33 9.92 7.25 8.93
C GLU A 33 9.09 6.02 8.52
N ALA A 34 8.76 5.88 7.24
CA ALA A 34 8.08 4.69 6.72
C ALA A 34 8.88 3.40 6.99
N HIS A 35 10.20 3.43 6.79
CA HIS A 35 11.09 2.31 7.12
C HIS A 35 11.12 2.00 8.62
N ARG A 36 11.31 3.02 9.48
CA ARG A 36 11.25 2.83 10.93
C ARG A 36 9.94 2.18 11.36
N ARG A 37 8.80 2.65 10.83
CA ARG A 37 7.48 2.06 11.12
C ARG A 37 7.41 0.60 10.69
N ALA A 38 7.94 0.25 9.51
CA ALA A 38 7.94 -1.12 9.00
C ALA A 38 8.72 -2.08 9.90
N GLU A 39 9.84 -1.63 10.47
CA GLU A 39 10.71 -2.42 11.34
C GLU A 39 10.09 -2.68 12.73
N THR A 40 9.11 -1.88 13.16
CA THR A 40 8.46 -2.09 14.46
C THR A 40 7.67 -3.40 14.58
N GLY A 41 7.38 -4.08 13.47
CA GLY A 41 6.53 -5.28 13.43
C GLY A 41 5.06 -5.03 13.80
N ARG A 42 4.65 -3.78 14.05
CA ARG A 42 3.31 -3.39 14.53
C ARG A 42 2.39 -2.86 13.41
N LYS A 43 2.72 -3.09 12.13
CA LYS A 43 1.88 -2.60 11.01
C LYS A 43 0.60 -3.41 10.91
N LYS A 44 -0.56 -2.75 10.82
CA LYS A 44 -1.87 -3.40 10.63
C LYS A 44 -2.31 -3.32 9.16
N GLY A 45 -1.46 -3.78 8.26
CA GLY A 45 -1.65 -3.67 6.80
C GLY A 45 -0.42 -3.15 6.08
N ASN A 46 -0.64 -2.58 4.90
CA ASN A 46 0.39 -2.01 4.04
C ASN A 46 0.72 -0.57 4.44
N LEU A 47 1.99 -0.21 4.34
CA LEU A 47 2.42 1.19 4.34
C LEU A 47 2.53 1.64 2.89
N VAL A 48 1.90 2.77 2.56
CA VAL A 48 1.92 3.33 1.20
C VAL A 48 2.78 4.57 1.19
N VAL A 49 3.69 4.69 0.23
CA VAL A 49 4.45 5.92 0.00
C VAL A 49 3.92 6.55 -1.28
N VAL A 50 3.43 7.78 -1.20
CA VAL A 50 2.96 8.53 -2.35
C VAL A 50 4.04 9.54 -2.79
N PRO A 51 4.28 9.71 -4.10
CA PRO A 51 5.04 10.86 -4.58
C PRO A 51 4.34 12.14 -4.15
N ALA A 52 5.09 13.23 -3.97
CA ALA A 52 4.46 14.53 -3.82
C ALA A 52 3.63 14.80 -5.08
N LEU A 53 2.32 14.98 -4.92
CA LEU A 53 1.50 15.56 -5.97
C LEU A 53 1.93 17.03 -6.05
N GLY A 54 2.55 17.40 -7.17
CA GLY A 54 2.68 18.80 -7.57
C GLY A 54 1.31 19.38 -7.89
#